data_AF-M4VPD6-F1
#
_entry.id   AF-M4VPD6-F1
#
_cell.length_a   1.000
_cell.length_b   1.000
_cell.length_c   1.000
_cell.angle_alpha   90.00
_cell.angle_beta   90.00
_cell.angle_gamma   90.00
#
_symmetry.space_group_name_H-M   'P 1'
#
loop_
_entity.id
_entity.type
_entity.pdbx_description
1 polymer ?
#
loop_
_entity_poly.entity_id
_entity_poly.type
_entity_poly.pdbx_seq_one_letter_code
_entity_poly.pdbx_strand_id
1 'polypeptide(L)'
;MKKINSETTSQHINDVVNYLEAHTNFIFKFDEYILELTQKEDLKKITIDFEQIEKVLVRQDVDGSQFLQVNFSHGAKILITKNLVGFKPNQLVGFDLTRIPRVVTTVDLTSVAKAIDDLFDSEETIESTAEIEILKKVYQSILYGAEGVGFKMQAEKTWFSSILLNPSAVSA
;
A
#
# COMPACT_ATOMS: atom_id res chain seq x y z
N MET A 1 -14.44 -26.93 -1.22
CA MET A 1 -13.32 -26.24 -1.88
C MET A 1 -13.70 -26.07 -3.35
N LYS A 2 -13.97 -24.84 -3.82
CA LYS A 2 -14.22 -24.59 -5.24
C LYS A 2 -12.90 -24.79 -5.98
N LYS A 3 -12.83 -25.75 -6.90
CA LYS A 3 -11.72 -25.82 -7.86
C LYS A 3 -11.75 -24.53 -8.66
N ILE A 4 -10.76 -23.66 -8.45
CA ILE A 4 -10.54 -22.51 -9.31
C ILE A 4 -10.19 -23.09 -10.68
N ASN A 5 -10.99 -22.73 -11.70
CA ASN A 5 -10.84 -23.26 -13.04
C ASN A 5 -9.58 -22.65 -13.67
N SER A 6 -8.65 -23.47 -14.17
CA SER A 6 -7.34 -23.02 -14.66
C SER A 6 -7.46 -21.95 -15.75
N GLU A 7 -8.50 -22.05 -16.60
CA GLU A 7 -8.81 -21.05 -17.64
C GLU A 7 -9.14 -19.67 -17.07
N THR A 8 -9.80 -19.60 -15.92
CA THR A 8 -10.16 -18.32 -15.27
C THR A 8 -8.94 -17.66 -14.64
N THR A 9 -8.06 -18.44 -14.02
CA THR A 9 -6.78 -17.94 -13.51
C THR A 9 -5.93 -17.38 -14.65
N SER A 10 -5.83 -18.10 -15.77
CA SER A 10 -5.12 -17.61 -16.96
C SER A 10 -5.70 -16.30 -17.50
N GLN A 11 -7.04 -16.14 -17.51
CA GLN A 11 -7.66 -14.88 -17.93
C GLN A 11 -7.31 -13.72 -16.99
N HIS A 12 -7.37 -13.92 -15.67
CA HIS A 12 -7.04 -12.88 -14.71
C HIS A 12 -5.58 -12.41 -14.82
N ILE A 13 -4.65 -13.35 -15.05
CA ILE A 13 -3.24 -13.05 -15.29
C ILE A 13 -3.10 -12.19 -16.54
N ASN A 14 -3.75 -12.59 -17.65
CA ASN A 14 -3.72 -11.84 -18.90
C ASN A 14 -4.27 -10.41 -18.73
N ASP A 15 -5.38 -10.24 -18.00
CA ASP A 15 -5.96 -8.92 -17.76
C ASP A 15 -4.99 -7.99 -17.01
N VAL A 16 -4.31 -8.52 -15.98
CA VAL A 16 -3.30 -7.78 -15.21
C VAL A 16 -2.10 -7.42 -16.08
N VAL A 17 -1.55 -8.39 -16.80
CA VAL A 17 -0.37 -8.18 -17.67
C VAL A 17 -0.69 -7.18 -18.77
N ASN A 18 -1.80 -7.34 -19.50
CA ASN A 18 -2.21 -6.43 -20.56
C ASN A 18 -2.36 -4.99 -20.06
N TYR A 19 -2.92 -4.80 -18.86
CA TYR A 19 -3.02 -3.48 -18.26
C TYR A 19 -1.64 -2.92 -17.90
N LEU A 20 -0.74 -3.72 -17.32
CA LEU A 20 0.62 -3.29 -16.99
C LEU A 20 1.44 -2.96 -18.24
N GLU A 21 1.32 -3.71 -19.32
CA GLU A 21 1.99 -3.43 -20.60
C GLU A 21 1.52 -2.12 -21.23
N ALA A 22 0.24 -1.78 -21.06
CA ALA A 22 -0.32 -0.51 -21.53
C ALA A 22 0.18 0.71 -20.73
N HIS A 23 0.81 0.51 -19.56
CA HIS A 23 1.22 1.58 -18.66
C HIS A 23 2.71 1.50 -18.30
N THR A 24 3.49 2.44 -18.81
CA THR A 24 4.96 2.44 -18.68
C THR A 24 5.50 2.85 -17.30
N ASN A 25 4.64 3.17 -16.34
CA ASN A 25 5.06 3.61 -14.99
C ASN A 25 5.39 2.45 -14.04
N PHE A 26 5.27 1.23 -14.53
CA PHE A 26 5.64 0.03 -13.81
C PHE A 26 6.84 -0.66 -14.46
N ILE A 27 7.65 -1.29 -13.64
CA ILE A 27 8.61 -2.31 -14.07
C ILE A 27 8.11 -3.60 -13.47
N PHE A 28 7.79 -4.59 -14.30
CA PHE A 28 7.29 -5.87 -13.81
C PHE A 28 7.99 -7.04 -14.47
N LYS A 29 8.04 -8.14 -13.74
CA LYS A 29 8.42 -9.46 -14.22
C LYS A 29 7.50 -10.47 -13.57
N PHE A 30 7.20 -11.53 -14.28
CA PHE A 30 6.35 -12.59 -13.76
C PHE A 30 6.84 -13.94 -14.25
N ASP A 31 6.51 -14.98 -13.48
CA ASP A 31 6.58 -16.37 -13.88
C ASP A 31 5.17 -16.98 -13.86
N GLU A 32 5.06 -18.30 -13.81
CA GLU A 32 3.77 -19.00 -13.79
C GLU A 32 2.90 -18.66 -12.56
N TYR A 33 3.51 -18.27 -11.44
CA TYR A 33 2.84 -18.14 -10.14
C TYR A 33 2.94 -16.74 -9.55
N ILE A 34 4.04 -16.03 -9.81
CA ILE A 34 4.37 -14.79 -9.12
C ILE A 34 4.53 -13.64 -10.10
N LEU A 35 3.89 -12.52 -9.78
CA LEU A 35 4.16 -11.21 -10.36
C LEU A 35 4.95 -10.34 -9.37
N GLU A 36 6.14 -9.91 -9.76
CA GLU A 36 6.86 -8.84 -9.08
C GLU A 36 6.67 -7.53 -9.84
N LEU A 37 6.06 -6.56 -9.18
CA LEU A 37 5.73 -5.25 -9.72
C LEU A 37 6.50 -4.18 -8.95
N THR A 38 7.22 -3.31 -9.66
CA THR A 38 7.92 -2.14 -9.11
C THR A 38 7.28 -0.86 -9.65
N GLN A 39 6.80 0.00 -8.75
CA GLN A 39 6.30 1.33 -9.08
C GLN A 39 7.47 2.27 -9.37
N LYS A 40 7.49 2.95 -10.52
CA LYS A 40 8.56 3.92 -10.82
C LYS A 40 8.48 5.18 -9.96
N GLU A 41 7.29 5.53 -9.49
CA GLU A 41 7.04 6.73 -8.68
C GLU A 41 7.84 6.73 -7.36
N ASP A 42 7.86 5.61 -6.65
CA ASP A 42 8.44 5.48 -5.31
C ASP A 42 9.40 4.28 -5.16
N LEU A 43 9.67 3.58 -6.26
CA LEU A 43 10.50 2.37 -6.33
C LEU A 43 10.01 1.22 -5.44
N LYS A 44 8.77 1.28 -4.95
CA LYS A 44 8.19 0.24 -4.11
C LYS A 44 7.87 -1.00 -4.92
N LYS A 45 8.12 -2.14 -4.28
CA LYS A 45 7.93 -3.46 -4.86
C LYS A 45 6.77 -4.15 -4.17
N ILE A 46 5.81 -4.62 -4.96
CA ILE A 46 4.73 -5.50 -4.53
C ILE A 46 4.92 -6.85 -5.22
N THR A 47 4.77 -7.92 -4.44
CA THR A 47 4.78 -9.29 -4.94
C THR A 47 3.37 -9.85 -4.85
N ILE A 48 2.84 -10.31 -5.98
CA ILE A 48 1.49 -10.84 -6.08
C ILE A 48 1.58 -12.31 -6.49
N ASP A 49 0.96 -13.16 -5.69
CA ASP A 49 0.75 -14.57 -6.00
C ASP A 49 -0.54 -14.72 -6.83
N PHE A 50 -0.41 -15.22 -8.05
CA PHE A 50 -1.53 -15.40 -8.98
C PHE A 50 -2.55 -16.42 -8.47
N GLU A 51 -2.13 -17.41 -7.67
CA GLU A 51 -3.08 -18.37 -7.06
C GLU A 51 -4.00 -17.69 -6.04
N GLN A 52 -3.56 -16.56 -5.48
CA GLN A 52 -4.36 -15.79 -4.54
C GLN A 52 -5.34 -14.85 -5.25
N ILE A 53 -5.24 -14.65 -6.57
CA ILE A 53 -6.18 -13.80 -7.30
C ILE A 53 -7.52 -14.52 -7.47
N GLU A 54 -8.53 -14.03 -6.76
CA GLU A 54 -9.91 -14.51 -6.89
C GLU A 54 -10.61 -13.86 -8.09
N LYS A 55 -10.39 -12.56 -8.30
CA LYS A 55 -11.13 -11.80 -9.33
C LYS A 55 -10.42 -10.51 -9.73
N VAL A 56 -10.31 -10.28 -11.04
CA VAL A 56 -9.85 -9.01 -11.62
C VAL A 56 -11.03 -8.25 -12.23
N LEU A 57 -11.09 -6.94 -12.03
CA LEU A 57 -12.14 -6.06 -12.53
C LEU A 57 -11.53 -4.80 -13.15
N VAL A 58 -11.84 -4.53 -14.41
CA VAL A 58 -11.56 -3.24 -15.03
C VAL A 58 -12.60 -2.22 -14.53
N ARG A 59 -12.12 -1.07 -14.05
CA ARG A 59 -12.94 0.02 -13.54
C ARG A 59 -12.47 1.34 -14.16
N GLN A 60 -13.31 2.36 -14.02
CA GLN A 60 -12.97 3.74 -14.32
C GLN A 60 -13.23 4.58 -13.08
N ASP A 61 -12.36 5.56 -12.83
CA ASP A 61 -12.60 6.58 -11.81
C ASP A 61 -13.56 7.66 -12.32
N VAL A 62 -13.77 8.68 -11.47
CA VAL A 62 -14.67 9.80 -11.78
C VAL A 62 -14.19 10.65 -12.96
N ASP A 63 -12.89 10.63 -13.24
CA ASP A 63 -12.25 11.37 -14.33
C ASP A 63 -12.16 10.53 -15.63
N GLY A 64 -12.70 9.30 -15.60
CA GLY A 64 -12.70 8.36 -16.71
C GLY A 64 -11.40 7.56 -16.87
N SER A 65 -10.42 7.74 -15.98
CA SER A 65 -9.16 6.99 -16.02
C SER A 65 -9.40 5.55 -15.59
N GLN A 66 -8.91 4.62 -16.41
CA GLN A 66 -9.06 3.19 -16.14
C GLN A 66 -8.10 2.72 -15.05
N PHE A 67 -8.56 1.82 -14.18
CA PHE A 67 -7.74 1.11 -13.21
C PHE A 67 -8.22 -0.35 -13.07
N LEU A 68 -7.33 -1.23 -12.64
CA LEU A 68 -7.70 -2.60 -12.27
C LEU A 68 -7.94 -2.71 -10.78
N GLN A 69 -9.04 -3.34 -10.40
CA GLN A 69 -9.25 -3.84 -9.05
C GLN A 69 -8.96 -5.35 -9.03
N VAL A 70 -7.93 -5.75 -8.30
CA VAL A 70 -7.58 -7.15 -8.06
C VAL A 70 -8.09 -7.53 -6.67
N ASN A 71 -8.92 -8.58 -6.60
CA ASN A 71 -9.47 -9.11 -5.36
C ASN A 71 -8.78 -10.44 -5.07
N PHE A 72 -8.30 -10.59 -3.84
CA PHE A 72 -7.61 -11.78 -3.40
C PHE A 72 -8.53 -12.72 -2.61
N SER A 73 -8.22 -14.01 -2.64
CA SER A 73 -8.99 -15.08 -1.98
C SER A 73 -9.02 -14.93 -0.44
N HIS A 74 -8.06 -14.22 0.14
CA HIS A 74 -8.02 -13.87 1.55
C HIS A 74 -8.78 -12.57 1.88
N GLY A 75 -9.52 -12.01 0.92
CA GLY A 75 -10.41 -10.86 1.09
C GLY A 75 -9.74 -9.48 0.92
N ALA A 76 -8.41 -9.42 0.78
CA ALA A 76 -7.74 -8.16 0.48
C ALA A 76 -7.99 -7.72 -0.97
N LYS A 77 -7.74 -6.45 -1.23
CA LYS A 77 -7.93 -5.84 -2.55
C LYS A 77 -6.83 -4.82 -2.82
N ILE A 78 -6.37 -4.77 -4.05
CA ILE A 78 -5.52 -3.70 -4.56
C ILE A 78 -6.15 -3.04 -5.77
N LEU A 79 -5.83 -1.76 -5.96
CA LEU A 79 -6.21 -0.96 -7.11
C LEU A 79 -4.95 -0.61 -7.89
N ILE A 80 -4.72 -1.25 -9.02
CA ILE A 80 -3.60 -0.93 -9.92
C ILE A 80 -4.07 0.20 -10.83
N THR A 81 -3.59 1.41 -10.56
CA THR A 81 -3.83 2.61 -11.38
C THR A 81 -2.72 2.77 -12.41
N LYS A 82 -2.74 3.87 -13.18
CA LYS A 82 -1.69 4.20 -14.15
C LYS A 82 -0.29 4.38 -13.52
N ASN A 83 -0.20 4.82 -12.27
CA ASN A 83 1.08 5.18 -11.65
C ASN A 83 1.38 4.40 -10.36
N LEU A 84 0.34 4.11 -9.58
CA LEU A 84 0.45 3.62 -8.22
C LEU A 84 -0.47 2.43 -7.99
N VAL A 85 -0.12 1.62 -6.98
CA VAL A 85 -1.02 0.59 -6.45
C VAL A 85 -1.64 1.09 -5.15
N GLY A 86 -2.95 1.26 -5.17
CA GLY A 86 -3.76 1.59 -4.00
C GLY A 86 -4.18 0.35 -3.22
N PHE A 87 -4.27 0.46 -1.89
CA PHE A 87 -4.70 -0.61 -1.00
C PHE A 87 -5.47 -0.06 0.20
N LYS A 88 -6.15 -0.95 0.92
CA LYS A 88 -6.86 -0.57 2.14
C LYS A 88 -5.88 -0.54 3.32
N PRO A 89 -5.82 0.55 4.10
CA PRO A 89 -5.00 0.59 5.31
C PRO A 89 -5.53 -0.40 6.36
N ASN A 90 -4.64 -0.92 7.21
CA ASN A 90 -5.02 -1.89 8.23
C ASN A 90 -5.72 -1.21 9.41
N GLN A 91 -6.82 -1.78 9.91
CA GLN A 91 -7.53 -1.23 11.06
C GLN A 91 -6.75 -1.49 12.36
N LEU A 92 -6.42 -0.42 13.08
CA LEU A 92 -5.78 -0.50 14.38
C LEU A 92 -6.83 -0.40 15.50
N VAL A 93 -6.66 -1.19 16.56
CA VAL A 93 -7.55 -1.16 17.73
C VAL A 93 -7.43 0.21 18.41
N GLY A 94 -8.58 0.83 18.72
CA GLY A 94 -8.61 2.13 19.39
C GLY A 94 -8.14 3.31 18.53
N PHE A 95 -8.11 3.15 17.20
CA PHE A 95 -7.83 4.22 16.25
C PHE A 95 -9.07 4.54 15.40
N ASP A 96 -9.36 5.83 15.26
CA ASP A 96 -10.51 6.30 14.48
C ASP A 96 -10.21 6.22 12.97
N LEU A 97 -10.85 5.25 12.31
CA LEU A 97 -10.73 5.01 10.88
C LEU A 97 -11.22 6.18 10.01
N THR A 98 -12.01 7.11 10.55
CA THR A 98 -12.43 8.29 9.78
C THR A 98 -11.28 9.24 9.47
N ARG A 99 -10.15 9.10 10.18
CA ARG A 99 -8.94 9.90 9.99
C ARG A 99 -8.05 9.42 8.84
N ILE A 100 -8.34 8.27 8.22
CA ILE A 100 -7.54 7.74 7.11
C ILE A 100 -8.44 7.55 5.88
N PRO A 101 -7.98 7.94 4.68
CA PRO A 101 -8.65 7.59 3.44
C PRO A 101 -8.94 6.08 3.34
N ARG A 102 -10.07 5.73 2.71
CA ARG A 102 -10.46 4.32 2.55
C ARG A 102 -9.48 3.50 1.70
N VAL A 103 -8.77 4.18 0.81
CA VAL A 103 -7.72 3.64 -0.05
C VAL A 103 -6.56 4.60 0.02
N VAL A 104 -5.36 4.05 0.21
CA VAL A 104 -4.09 4.77 0.32
C VAL A 104 -3.07 4.09 -0.61
N THR A 105 -1.93 4.74 -0.80
CA THR A 105 -0.78 4.26 -1.56
C THR A 105 0.46 4.30 -0.68
N THR A 106 1.56 3.73 -1.15
CA THR A 106 2.86 3.79 -0.46
C THR A 106 3.45 5.20 -0.40
N VAL A 107 3.07 6.10 -1.30
CA VAL A 107 3.50 7.52 -1.27
C VAL A 107 2.95 8.24 -0.04
N ASP A 108 1.77 7.85 0.45
CA ASP A 108 1.16 8.45 1.65
C ASP A 108 2.02 8.23 2.91
N LEU A 109 2.83 7.17 2.96
CA LEU A 109 3.79 6.96 4.06
C LEU A 109 4.86 8.06 4.09
N THR A 110 5.35 8.49 2.94
CA THR A 110 6.35 9.56 2.84
C THR A 110 5.76 10.87 3.34
N SER A 111 4.51 11.17 2.98
CA SER A 111 3.80 12.37 3.46
C SER A 111 3.59 12.35 4.97
N VAL A 112 3.18 11.21 5.53
CA VAL A 112 2.98 11.05 6.98
C VAL A 112 4.31 11.11 7.73
N ALA A 113 5.37 10.48 7.20
CA ALA A 113 6.71 10.54 7.78
C ALA A 113 7.22 11.98 7.88
N LYS A 114 7.10 12.73 6.77
CA LYS A 114 7.48 14.13 6.75
C LYS A 114 6.69 14.96 7.77
N ALA A 115 5.39 14.75 7.89
CA ALA A 115 4.57 15.45 8.89
C ALA A 115 5.01 15.14 10.34
N ILE A 116 5.48 13.92 10.61
CA ILE A 116 6.05 13.55 11.91
C ILE A 116 7.37 14.29 12.15
N ASP A 117 8.27 14.29 11.15
CA ASP A 117 9.57 14.97 11.24
C ASP A 117 9.40 16.49 11.44
N ASP A 118 8.50 17.12 10.68
CA ASP A 118 8.18 18.55 10.80
C ASP A 118 7.67 18.92 12.21
N LEU A 119 6.97 18.00 12.89
CA LEU A 119 6.50 18.21 14.26
C LEU A 119 7.60 17.98 15.30
N PHE A 120 8.54 17.07 15.06
CA PHE A 120 9.72 16.91 15.93
C PHE A 120 10.63 18.14 15.91
N ASP A 121 10.71 18.84 14.78
CA ASP A 121 11.48 20.09 14.63
C ASP A 121 10.74 21.32 15.22
N SER A 122 9.47 21.17 15.60
CA SER A 122 8.65 22.23 16.18
C SER A 122 8.79 22.33 17.71
N GLU A 123 8.33 23.43 18.32
CA GLU A 123 8.30 23.53 19.78
C GLU A 123 7.43 22.40 20.38
N GLU A 124 7.97 21.70 21.37
CA GLU A 124 7.26 20.63 22.05
C GLU A 124 6.08 21.20 22.85
N THR A 125 4.86 20.88 22.41
CA THR A 125 3.62 21.25 23.06
C THR A 125 2.78 20.00 23.26
N ILE A 126 1.83 20.04 24.21
CA ILE A 126 0.90 18.93 24.46
C ILE A 126 0.12 18.58 23.17
N GLU A 127 -0.20 19.59 22.35
CA GLU A 127 -0.90 19.41 21.08
C GLU A 127 -0.02 18.70 20.04
N SER A 128 1.25 19.12 19.87
CA SER A 128 2.17 18.48 18.93
C SER A 128 2.49 17.04 19.34
N THR A 129 2.66 16.74 20.63
CA THR A 129 2.82 15.34 21.09
C THR A 129 1.60 14.48 20.76
N ALA A 130 0.38 14.99 20.99
CA ALA A 130 -0.84 14.26 20.67
C ALA A 130 -1.00 14.02 19.16
N GLU A 131 -0.64 15.00 18.34
CA GLU A 131 -0.66 14.89 16.89
C GLU A 131 0.35 13.87 16.37
N ILE A 132 1.58 13.86 16.90
CA ILE A 132 2.60 12.85 16.60
C ILE A 132 2.06 11.44 16.89
N GLU A 133 1.39 11.22 18.02
CA GLU A 133 0.81 9.90 18.35
C GLU A 133 -0.30 9.47 17.38
N ILE A 134 -1.07 10.43 16.85
CA ILE A 134 -2.07 10.15 15.82
C ILE A 134 -1.37 9.77 14.51
N LEU A 135 -0.38 10.55 14.07
CA LEU A 135 0.36 10.30 12.83
C LEU A 135 1.12 8.97 12.88
N LYS A 136 1.70 8.59 14.02
CA LYS A 136 2.30 7.26 14.22
C LYS A 136 1.29 6.14 13.97
N LYS A 137 0.06 6.26 14.46
CA LYS A 137 -1.01 5.28 14.20
C LYS A 137 -1.43 5.27 12.73
N VAL A 138 -1.50 6.44 12.09
CA VAL A 138 -1.76 6.53 10.63
C VAL A 138 -0.67 5.81 9.85
N TYR A 139 0.60 6.12 10.13
CA TYR A 139 1.75 5.49 9.48
C TYR A 139 1.71 3.97 9.65
N GLN A 140 1.52 3.49 10.88
CA GLN A 140 1.45 2.07 11.20
C GLN A 140 0.28 1.37 10.47
N SER A 141 -0.88 2.02 10.39
CA SER A 141 -2.05 1.53 9.68
C SER A 141 -1.79 1.34 8.18
N ILE A 142 -1.17 2.34 7.54
CA ILE A 142 -0.80 2.26 6.12
C ILE A 142 0.29 1.20 5.91
N LEU A 143 1.33 1.18 6.76
CA LEU A 143 2.44 0.24 6.69
C LEU A 143 1.96 -1.21 6.70
N TYR A 144 1.14 -1.59 7.69
CA TYR A 144 0.61 -2.95 7.77
C TYR A 144 -0.40 -3.27 6.68
N GLY A 145 -1.14 -2.28 6.18
CA GLY A 145 -2.00 -2.44 5.00
C GLY A 145 -1.18 -2.79 3.75
N ALA A 146 -0.06 -2.08 3.53
CA ALA A 146 0.83 -2.30 2.40
C ALA A 146 1.44 -3.70 2.44
N GLU A 147 1.96 -4.11 3.60
CA GLU A 147 2.53 -5.45 3.77
C GLU A 147 1.49 -6.55 3.61
N GLY A 148 0.28 -6.33 4.12
CA GLY A 148 -0.83 -7.28 4.00
C GLY A 148 -1.27 -7.55 2.56
N VAL A 149 -0.89 -6.69 1.61
CA VAL A 149 -1.12 -6.89 0.17
C VAL A 149 0.15 -7.25 -0.62
N GLY A 150 1.28 -7.47 0.05
CA GLY A 150 2.51 -7.97 -0.56
C GLY A 150 3.59 -6.93 -0.86
N PHE A 151 3.47 -5.69 -0.36
CA PHE A 151 4.56 -4.72 -0.47
C PHE A 151 5.76 -5.09 0.40
N LYS A 152 6.96 -4.85 -0.12
CA LYS A 152 8.23 -4.98 0.62
C LYS A 152 8.51 -3.68 1.39
N MET A 153 8.27 -3.68 2.71
CA MET A 153 8.27 -2.48 3.56
C MET A 153 9.37 -2.44 4.64
N GLN A 154 10.49 -3.15 4.40
CA GLN A 154 11.53 -3.33 5.42
C GLN A 154 12.18 -1.99 5.86
N ALA A 155 12.39 -1.06 4.92
CA ALA A 155 12.97 0.24 5.21
C ALA A 155 12.03 1.08 6.11
N GLU A 156 10.75 1.13 5.76
CA GLU A 156 9.71 1.85 6.51
C GLU A 156 9.52 1.27 7.90
N LYS A 157 9.53 -0.07 8.02
CA LYS A 157 9.52 -0.75 9.32
C LYS A 157 10.69 -0.35 10.20
N THR A 158 11.88 -0.26 9.61
CA THR A 158 13.12 0.07 10.33
C THR A 158 13.05 1.51 10.85
N TRP A 159 12.67 2.44 9.97
CA TRP A 159 12.47 3.85 10.32
C TRP A 159 11.39 4.02 11.41
N PHE A 160 10.23 3.38 11.25
CA PHE A 160 9.15 3.50 12.22
C PHE A 160 9.55 2.93 13.59
N SER A 161 10.31 1.83 13.60
CA SER A 161 10.83 1.25 14.85
C SER A 161 11.79 2.20 15.55
N SER A 162 12.64 2.94 14.82
CA SER A 162 13.51 3.94 15.44
C SER A 162 12.74 5.09 16.09
N ILE A 163 11.61 5.49 15.52
CA ILE A 163 10.74 6.52 16.10
C ILE A 163 10.04 6.03 17.38
N LEU A 164 9.63 4.76 17.41
CA LEU A 164 9.01 4.18 18.62
C LEU A 164 10.02 4.03 19.76
N LEU A 165 11.29 3.78 19.45
CA LEU A 165 12.37 3.60 20.42
C LEU A 165 12.96 4.93 20.91
N ASN A 166 12.65 6.05 20.26
CA ASN A 166 13.10 7.38 20.64
C ASN A 166 11.96 8.27 21.15
N PRO A 167 11.59 8.18 22.44
CA PRO A 167 10.78 9.21 23.07
C PRO A 167 11.53 10.56 23.21
N SER A 168 12.87 10.58 23.04
CA SER A 168 13.71 11.76 23.37
C SER A 168 15.03 11.89 22.59
N ALA A 169 15.28 11.11 21.52
CA ALA A 169 16.59 11.11 20.85
C ALA A 169 16.65 11.81 19.48
N VAL A 170 15.70 12.71 19.19
CA VAL A 170 15.86 13.71 18.11
C VAL A 170 16.42 15.03 18.68
N SER A 171 17.09 14.96 19.83
CA SER A 171 17.85 16.05 20.44
C SER A 171 19.31 15.62 20.60
N ALA A 172 20.03 15.49 19.48
CA ALA A 172 21.49 15.39 19.46
C ALA A 172 22.05 15.90 18.13
#